data_AF-A0A7R9Y3V2-F1
#
_entry.id   AF-A0A7R9Y3V2-F1
#
_cell.length_a   1.000
_cell.length_b   1.000
_cell.length_c   1.000
_cell.angle_alpha   90.00
_cell.angle_beta   90.00
_cell.angle_gamma   90.00
#
_symmetry.space_group_name_H-M   'P 1'
#
loop_
_entity.id
_entity.type
_entity.pdbx_description
1 polymer ?
#
loop_
_entity_poly.entity_id
_entity_poly.type
_entity_poly.pdbx_seq_one_letter_code
_entity_poly.pdbx_strand_id
1 'polypeptide(L)'
;GAEGEGGGDDGSGDREVAVEGFFGGDEAARAALPPVSDSLRLLARFDAEQMAAARERRAPRQLGGCEPKALRRAVISAAAHSHTVMLGICAPSQDKGMASLRLWTDALGLPRGKLHGADVDGVPIEMPEGCAVFIKYHSKQGDANLSAYAGDARGVLFNATTVDNWVQCGYLPLSLLRE
;
A
#
# COMPACT_ATOMS: atom_id res chain seq x y z
N GLY A 1 -33.33 57.87 -6.59
CA GLY A 1 -31.93 57.89 -6.18
C GLY A 1 -31.76 56.97 -5.00
N ALA A 2 -30.99 55.90 -5.21
CA ALA A 2 -30.22 55.12 -4.24
C ALA A 2 -30.03 53.71 -4.86
N GLU A 3 -29.01 53.61 -5.72
CA GLU A 3 -28.41 52.36 -6.15
C GLU A 3 -27.58 51.80 -4.98
N GLY A 4 -27.57 50.49 -4.83
CA GLY A 4 -26.75 49.77 -3.87
C GLY A 4 -26.29 48.46 -4.49
N GLU A 5 -25.26 48.54 -5.32
CA GLU A 5 -24.48 47.38 -5.75
C GLU A 5 -23.46 47.04 -4.66
N GLY A 6 -23.53 45.82 -4.14
CA GLY A 6 -22.55 45.25 -3.22
C GLY A 6 -22.07 43.93 -3.78
N GLY A 7 -20.89 43.95 -4.41
CA GLY A 7 -20.20 42.77 -4.90
C GLY A 7 -19.77 41.83 -3.77
N GLY A 8 -19.92 40.54 -4.02
CA GLY A 8 -19.34 39.46 -3.23
C GLY A 8 -18.71 38.48 -4.19
N ASP A 9 -17.42 38.71 -4.46
CA ASP A 9 -16.51 37.74 -5.04
C ASP A 9 -16.30 36.64 -3.99
N ASP A 10 -16.96 35.50 -4.15
CA ASP A 10 -16.60 34.25 -3.46
C ASP A 10 -15.83 33.36 -4.43
N GLY A 11 -14.61 33.82 -4.75
CA GLY A 11 -13.54 32.96 -5.22
C GLY A 11 -13.27 31.86 -4.19
N SER A 12 -14.12 30.83 -4.17
CA SER A 12 -13.87 29.53 -3.59
C SER A 12 -12.81 28.87 -4.46
N GLY A 13 -11.58 29.37 -4.34
CA GLY A 13 -10.40 28.66 -4.76
C GLY A 13 -10.40 27.36 -3.97
N ASP A 14 -10.79 26.28 -4.64
CA ASP A 14 -10.36 24.94 -4.30
C ASP A 14 -8.85 25.00 -4.15
N ARG A 15 -8.38 25.21 -2.92
CA ARG A 15 -7.00 24.97 -2.56
C ARG A 15 -6.85 23.47 -2.69
N GLU A 16 -6.37 23.06 -3.86
CA GLU A 16 -5.76 21.78 -4.09
C GLU A 16 -4.70 21.61 -3.00
N VAL A 17 -5.10 20.92 -1.93
CA VAL A 17 -4.20 20.56 -0.85
C VAL A 17 -3.19 19.66 -1.50
N ALA A 18 -2.00 20.20 -1.78
CA ALA A 18 -0.86 19.41 -2.20
C ALA A 18 -0.75 18.27 -1.20
N VAL A 19 -1.07 17.06 -1.66
CA VAL A 19 -0.89 15.85 -0.86
C VAL A 19 0.62 15.70 -0.74
N GLU A 20 1.19 16.24 0.33
CA GLU A 20 2.56 15.94 0.69
C GLU A 20 2.69 14.41 0.67
N GLY A 21 3.60 13.91 -0.17
CA GLY A 21 3.75 12.48 -0.36
C GLY A 21 3.99 11.78 0.98
N PHE A 22 3.67 10.50 1.07
CA PHE A 22 3.68 9.68 2.30
C PHE A 22 5.01 9.68 3.11
N PHE A 23 6.07 10.30 2.58
CA PHE A 23 7.34 10.50 3.28
C PHE A 23 7.35 11.83 4.04
N GLY A 24 6.94 11.79 5.30
CA GLY A 24 7.17 12.88 6.27
C GLY A 24 8.60 12.93 6.84
N GLY A 25 9.62 12.47 6.10
CA GLY A 25 10.98 12.33 6.65
C GLY A 25 12.09 12.32 5.60
N ASP A 26 13.03 13.25 5.79
CA ASP A 26 14.36 13.42 5.19
C ASP A 26 14.45 13.32 3.65
N GLU A 27 14.51 14.50 3.01
CA GLU A 27 14.76 14.66 1.57
C GLU A 27 16.05 13.97 1.10
N ALA A 28 17.08 13.86 1.97
CA ALA A 28 18.31 13.14 1.66
C ALA A 28 18.09 11.62 1.60
N ALA A 29 17.24 11.08 2.48
CA ALA A 29 16.86 9.67 2.43
C ALA A 29 16.07 9.36 1.16
N ARG A 30 15.22 10.29 0.72
CA ARG A 30 14.47 10.18 -0.54
C ARG A 30 15.38 10.27 -1.77
N ALA A 31 16.40 11.13 -1.76
CA ALA A 31 17.40 11.24 -2.83
C ALA A 31 18.29 9.99 -2.96
N ALA A 32 18.45 9.21 -1.88
CA ALA A 32 19.18 7.94 -1.89
C ALA A 32 18.36 6.75 -2.46
N LEU A 33 17.09 6.95 -2.79
CA LEU A 33 16.26 5.92 -3.42
C LEU A 33 16.59 5.77 -4.91
N PRO A 34 16.42 4.56 -5.47
CA PRO A 34 16.48 4.39 -6.93
C PRO A 34 15.45 5.29 -7.63
N PRO A 35 15.65 5.69 -8.89
CA PRO A 35 14.65 6.41 -9.66
C PRO A 35 13.30 5.68 -9.66
N VAL A 36 12.19 6.42 -9.59
CA VAL A 36 10.85 5.82 -9.57
C VAL A 36 10.60 4.99 -10.83
N SER A 37 11.07 5.42 -12.00
CA SER A 37 10.95 4.68 -13.25
C SER A 37 11.63 3.30 -13.20
N ASP A 38 12.83 3.22 -12.64
CA ASP A 38 13.54 1.95 -12.47
C ASP A 38 12.89 1.06 -11.43
N SER A 39 12.38 1.67 -10.36
CA SER A 39 11.60 0.96 -9.33
C SER A 39 10.33 0.34 -9.90
N LEU A 40 9.58 1.08 -10.71
CA LEU A 40 8.37 0.59 -11.39
C LEU A 40 8.69 -0.54 -12.36
N ARG A 41 9.78 -0.44 -13.14
CA ARG A 41 10.24 -1.52 -14.02
C ARG A 41 10.61 -2.78 -13.25
N LEU A 42 11.28 -2.64 -12.10
CA LEU A 42 11.65 -3.77 -11.24
C LEU A 42 10.41 -4.45 -10.68
N LEU A 43 9.45 -3.68 -10.17
CA LEU A 43 8.18 -4.20 -9.63
C LEU A 43 7.36 -4.92 -10.72
N ALA A 44 7.28 -4.34 -11.92
CA ALA A 44 6.60 -4.95 -13.05
C ALA A 44 7.26 -6.27 -13.50
N ARG A 45 8.60 -6.33 -13.50
CA ARG A 45 9.33 -7.56 -13.82
C ARG A 45 9.05 -8.65 -12.79
N PHE A 46 9.13 -8.32 -11.50
CA PHE A 46 8.81 -9.27 -10.42
C PHE A 46 7.39 -9.83 -10.56
N ASP A 47 6.41 -8.97 -10.83
CA ASP A 47 5.01 -9.38 -11.01
C ASP A 47 4.85 -10.31 -12.22
N ALA A 48 5.47 -9.97 -13.35
CA ALA A 48 5.46 -10.80 -14.55
C ALA A 48 6.09 -12.19 -14.33
N GLU A 49 7.21 -12.26 -13.59
CA GLU A 49 7.88 -13.51 -13.21
C GLU A 49 6.98 -14.39 -12.32
N GLN A 50 6.33 -13.79 -11.32
CA GLN A 50 5.37 -14.48 -10.45
C GLN A 50 4.17 -15.02 -11.23
N MET A 51 3.60 -14.20 -12.12
CA MET A 51 2.47 -14.58 -12.97
C MET A 51 2.84 -15.70 -13.95
N ALA A 52 4.04 -15.66 -14.53
CA ALA A 52 4.55 -16.73 -15.38
C ALA A 52 4.71 -18.03 -14.60
N ALA A 53 5.31 -17.98 -13.39
CA ALA A 53 5.45 -19.16 -12.53
C ALA A 53 4.09 -19.77 -12.15
N ALA A 54 3.09 -18.94 -11.83
CA ALA A 54 1.74 -19.38 -11.51
C ALA A 54 1.05 -20.08 -12.71
N ARG A 55 1.19 -19.52 -13.93
CA ARG A 55 0.66 -20.14 -15.16
C ARG A 55 1.26 -21.50 -15.44
N GLU A 56 2.55 -21.65 -15.15
CA GLU A 56 3.28 -22.91 -15.31
C GLU A 56 3.08 -23.88 -14.13
N ARG A 57 2.20 -23.55 -13.17
CA ARG A 57 1.97 -24.32 -11.93
C ARG A 57 3.26 -24.61 -11.16
N ARG A 58 4.27 -23.74 -11.30
CA ARG A 58 5.49 -23.81 -10.50
C ARG A 58 5.19 -23.22 -9.13
N ALA A 59 5.86 -23.74 -8.12
CA ALA A 59 5.84 -23.11 -6.81
C ALA A 59 6.33 -21.64 -6.98
N PRO A 60 5.54 -20.63 -6.58
CA PRO A 60 5.95 -19.25 -6.69
C PRO A 60 7.22 -19.04 -5.86
N ARG A 61 8.25 -18.45 -6.47
CA ARG A 61 9.43 -18.01 -5.72
C ARG A 61 9.05 -16.70 -5.06
N GLN A 62 9.10 -16.64 -3.73
CA GLN A 62 8.72 -15.44 -2.97
C GLN A 62 9.39 -14.13 -3.44
N LEU A 63 10.53 -14.22 -4.13
CA LEU A 63 11.31 -13.06 -4.59
C LEU A 63 11.54 -13.00 -6.12
N GLY A 64 11.02 -13.94 -6.93
CA GLY A 64 11.17 -13.91 -8.40
C GLY A 64 12.59 -14.01 -8.98
N GLY A 65 13.64 -14.00 -8.14
CA GLY A 65 15.03 -13.81 -8.58
C GLY A 65 15.52 -12.37 -8.36
N CYS A 66 14.65 -11.48 -7.87
CA CYS A 66 15.02 -10.15 -7.41
C CYS A 66 15.65 -10.21 -6.01
N GLU A 67 16.68 -9.40 -5.79
CA GLU A 67 17.30 -9.23 -4.46
C GLU A 67 16.30 -8.58 -3.48
N PRO A 68 16.11 -9.11 -2.26
CA PRO A 68 15.14 -8.56 -1.29
C PRO A 68 15.34 -7.07 -1.00
N LYS A 69 16.61 -6.64 -0.91
CA LYS A 69 16.97 -5.23 -0.68
C LYS A 69 16.58 -4.33 -1.86
N ALA A 70 16.72 -4.81 -3.08
CA ALA A 70 16.34 -4.05 -4.28
C ALA A 70 14.82 -3.92 -4.38
N LEU A 71 14.09 -5.00 -4.13
CA LEU A 71 12.62 -5.01 -4.15
C LEU A 71 12.03 -4.08 -3.08
N ARG A 72 12.58 -4.12 -1.87
CA ARG A 72 12.23 -3.20 -0.77
C ARG A 72 12.43 -1.73 -1.17
N ARG A 73 13.61 -1.38 -1.68
CA ARG A 73 13.91 0.00 -2.11
C ARG A 73 13.00 0.46 -3.26
N ALA A 74 12.64 -0.45 -4.16
CA ALA A 74 11.69 -0.16 -5.24
C ALA A 74 10.28 0.12 -4.72
N VAL A 75 9.77 -0.67 -3.77
CA VAL A 75 8.48 -0.42 -3.10
C VAL A 75 8.49 0.94 -2.41
N ILE A 76 9.53 1.24 -1.63
CA ILE A 76 9.68 2.52 -0.93
C ILE A 76 9.68 3.68 -1.92
N SER A 77 10.48 3.59 -2.99
CA SER A 77 10.54 4.61 -4.03
C SER A 77 9.20 4.81 -4.74
N ALA A 78 8.48 3.74 -5.06
CA ALA A 78 7.18 3.81 -5.72
C ALA A 78 6.15 4.48 -4.80
N ALA A 79 6.10 4.09 -3.53
CA ALA A 79 5.18 4.68 -2.54
C ALA A 79 5.45 6.17 -2.34
N ALA A 80 6.71 6.60 -2.24
CA ALA A 80 7.09 7.99 -2.04
C ALA A 80 6.62 8.93 -3.18
N HIS A 81 6.47 8.41 -4.40
CA HIS A 81 6.07 9.16 -5.59
C HIS A 81 4.61 8.92 -5.99
N SER A 82 3.83 8.27 -5.12
CA SER A 82 2.42 7.96 -5.36
C SER A 82 1.50 8.86 -4.54
N HIS A 83 0.34 9.20 -5.09
CA HIS A 83 -0.72 9.95 -4.39
C HIS A 83 -1.59 9.02 -3.57
N THR A 84 -1.67 7.76 -3.98
CA THR A 84 -2.44 6.73 -3.27
C THR A 84 -1.70 5.42 -3.30
N VAL A 85 -1.72 4.71 -2.17
CA VAL A 85 -1.24 3.35 -2.01
C VAL A 85 -2.41 2.50 -1.50
N MET A 86 -2.60 1.33 -2.08
CA MET A 86 -3.49 0.30 -1.55
C MET A 86 -2.70 -0.99 -1.32
N LEU A 87 -2.98 -1.66 -0.21
CA LEU A 87 -2.38 -2.94 0.12
C LEU A 87 -3.46 -4.01 0.21
N GLY A 88 -3.24 -5.16 -0.42
CA GLY A 88 -3.98 -6.39 -0.18
C GLY A 88 -3.08 -7.40 0.52
N ILE A 89 -3.30 -7.67 1.80
CA ILE A 89 -2.44 -8.56 2.60
C ILE A 89 -3.17 -9.88 2.79
N CYS A 90 -2.66 -10.95 2.17
CA CYS A 90 -3.10 -12.32 2.41
C CYS A 90 -2.15 -12.99 3.41
N ALA A 91 -2.62 -13.25 4.63
CA ALA A 91 -1.79 -13.80 5.71
C ALA A 91 -2.41 -15.09 6.28
N PRO A 92 -1.60 -16.03 6.80
CA PRO A 92 -2.11 -17.31 7.30
C PRO A 92 -2.79 -17.21 8.68
N SER A 93 -2.86 -16.03 9.28
CA SER A 93 -3.48 -15.76 10.59
C SER A 93 -3.70 -14.26 10.76
N GLN A 94 -4.68 -13.87 11.58
CA GLN A 94 -4.92 -12.47 11.96
C GLN A 94 -3.66 -11.76 12.46
N ASP A 95 -2.91 -12.37 13.39
CA ASP A 95 -1.69 -11.78 13.96
C ASP A 95 -0.63 -11.44 12.91
N LYS A 96 -0.32 -12.39 12.02
CA LYS A 96 0.63 -12.17 10.92
C LYS A 96 0.13 -11.10 9.93
N GLY A 97 -1.17 -11.05 9.67
CA GLY A 97 -1.77 -10.00 8.85
C GLY A 97 -1.60 -8.63 9.48
N MET A 98 -1.94 -8.49 10.76
CA MET A 98 -1.82 -7.25 11.52
C MET A 98 -0.35 -6.82 11.69
N ALA A 99 0.56 -7.74 11.94
CA ALA A 99 1.99 -7.47 11.98
C ALA A 99 2.51 -6.95 10.63
N SER A 100 2.06 -7.54 9.52
CA SER A 100 2.39 -7.05 8.18
C SER A 100 1.79 -5.67 7.93
N LEU A 101 0.53 -5.41 8.29
CA LEU A 101 -0.09 -4.10 8.11
C LEU A 101 0.69 -3.01 8.87
N ARG A 102 1.05 -3.26 10.13
CA ARG A 102 1.84 -2.31 10.94
C ARG A 102 3.19 -2.05 10.32
N LEU A 103 3.93 -3.13 9.98
CA LEU A 103 5.23 -3.02 9.33
C LEU A 103 5.17 -2.18 8.06
N TRP A 104 4.21 -2.46 7.18
CA TRP A 104 4.11 -1.78 5.90
C TRP A 104 3.66 -0.32 6.03
N THR A 105 2.72 -0.04 6.94
CA THR A 105 2.31 1.35 7.20
C THR A 105 3.42 2.17 7.84
N ASP A 106 4.17 1.62 8.80
CA ASP A 106 5.31 2.29 9.42
C ASP A 106 6.43 2.55 8.42
N ALA A 107 6.89 1.51 7.71
CA ALA A 107 8.03 1.62 6.80
C ALA A 107 7.79 2.54 5.60
N LEU A 108 6.53 2.77 5.23
CA LEU A 108 6.14 3.62 4.11
C LEU A 108 5.58 4.98 4.55
N GLY A 109 5.53 5.26 5.86
CA GLY A 109 4.96 6.51 6.39
C GLY A 109 3.47 6.69 6.09
N LEU A 110 2.72 5.60 5.91
CA LEU A 110 1.33 5.66 5.49
C LEU A 110 0.40 5.98 6.67
N PRO A 111 -0.69 6.75 6.46
CA PRO A 111 -1.61 7.11 7.53
C PRO A 111 -2.33 5.88 8.11
N ARG A 112 -2.76 6.02 9.36
CA ARG A 112 -3.50 4.98 10.09
C ARG A 112 -4.88 5.50 10.42
N GLY A 113 -5.88 4.78 9.93
CA GLY A 113 -7.29 5.05 10.14
C GLY A 113 -7.96 3.88 10.86
N LYS A 114 -9.26 3.72 10.61
CA LYS A 114 -10.09 2.69 11.22
C LYS A 114 -9.78 1.31 10.65
N LEU A 115 -9.84 0.30 11.52
CA LEU A 115 -9.81 -1.11 11.13
C LEU A 115 -11.22 -1.68 11.19
N HIS A 116 -11.85 -1.83 10.04
CA HIS A 116 -13.16 -2.45 9.91
C HIS A 116 -13.07 -3.97 9.96
N GLY A 117 -14.09 -4.64 10.51
CA GLY A 117 -14.15 -6.11 10.57
C GLY A 117 -13.30 -6.74 11.67
N ALA A 118 -12.73 -5.93 12.57
CA ALA A 118 -12.00 -6.40 13.74
C ALA A 118 -12.83 -6.39 15.03
N ASP A 119 -14.00 -5.75 15.03
CA ASP A 119 -14.93 -5.72 16.16
C ASP A 119 -16.39 -5.57 15.70
N VAL A 120 -17.32 -5.94 16.59
CA VAL A 120 -18.76 -5.61 16.50
C VAL A 120 -19.13 -4.91 17.80
N ASP A 121 -19.59 -3.66 17.71
CA ASP A 121 -19.95 -2.82 18.86
C ASP A 121 -18.82 -2.73 19.92
N GLY A 122 -17.56 -2.66 19.47
CA GLY A 122 -16.38 -2.59 20.35
C GLY A 122 -15.96 -3.93 20.95
N VAL A 123 -16.67 -5.03 20.66
CA VAL A 123 -16.28 -6.39 21.03
C VAL A 123 -15.39 -6.97 19.93
N PRO A 124 -14.11 -7.29 20.23
CA PRO A 124 -13.21 -7.84 19.22
C PRO A 124 -13.74 -9.12 18.57
N ILE A 125 -13.62 -9.19 17.25
CA ILE A 125 -13.79 -10.42 16.48
C ILE A 125 -12.43 -11.08 16.38
N GLU A 126 -12.27 -12.21 17.07
CA GLU A 126 -11.14 -13.10 16.87
C GLU A 126 -11.44 -14.04 15.71
N MET A 127 -10.54 -14.08 14.73
CA MET A 127 -10.57 -15.11 13.70
C MET A 127 -10.20 -16.45 14.32
N PRO A 128 -10.87 -17.56 13.94
CA PRO A 128 -10.52 -18.87 14.46
C PRO A 128 -9.05 -19.19 14.20
N GLU A 129 -8.43 -19.92 15.13
CA GLU A 129 -7.03 -20.30 15.01
C GLU A 129 -6.78 -21.06 13.68
N GLY A 130 -5.72 -20.65 12.97
CA GLY A 130 -5.38 -21.22 11.67
C GLY A 130 -6.18 -20.69 10.48
N CYS A 131 -7.17 -19.81 10.70
CA CYS A 131 -7.86 -19.13 9.60
C CYS A 131 -6.95 -18.08 8.96
N ALA A 132 -6.76 -18.20 7.65
CA ALA A 132 -6.13 -17.17 6.86
C ALA A 132 -7.04 -15.93 6.78
N VAL A 133 -6.41 -14.76 6.64
CA VAL A 133 -7.08 -13.46 6.60
C VAL A 133 -6.67 -12.68 5.37
N PHE A 134 -7.56 -11.78 4.95
CA PHE A 134 -7.31 -10.77 3.96
C PHE A 134 -7.52 -9.40 4.58
N ILE A 135 -6.51 -8.54 4.47
CA ILE A 135 -6.57 -7.14 4.90
C ILE A 135 -6.47 -6.26 3.67
N LYS A 136 -7.49 -5.46 3.40
CA LYS A 136 -7.48 -4.42 2.36
C LYS A 136 -7.27 -3.06 3.00
N TYR A 137 -6.15 -2.40 2.73
CA TYR A 137 -5.79 -1.08 3.26
C TYR A 137 -5.83 -0.02 2.14
N HIS A 138 -6.22 1.22 2.48
CA HIS A 138 -6.27 2.35 1.56
C HIS A 138 -5.69 3.63 2.17
N SER A 139 -4.65 4.20 1.53
CA SER A 139 -3.87 5.29 2.14
C SER A 139 -4.55 6.66 2.18
N LYS A 140 -5.67 6.90 1.46
CA LYS A 140 -6.36 8.21 1.54
C LYS A 140 -6.85 8.57 2.95
N GLN A 141 -7.35 7.58 3.68
CA GLN A 141 -7.85 7.76 5.07
C GLN A 141 -7.03 6.93 6.07
N GLY A 142 -6.19 6.01 5.57
CA GLY A 142 -5.49 5.04 6.39
C GLY A 142 -6.37 3.88 6.85
N ASP A 143 -7.61 3.79 6.35
CA ASP A 143 -8.57 2.76 6.74
C ASP A 143 -8.19 1.40 6.14
N ALA A 144 -8.52 0.35 6.89
CA ALA A 144 -8.37 -1.02 6.47
C ALA A 144 -9.62 -1.86 6.77
N ASN A 145 -9.84 -2.91 6.00
CA ASN A 145 -10.87 -3.92 6.24
C ASN A 145 -10.21 -5.29 6.44
N LEU A 146 -10.51 -5.95 7.55
CA LEU A 146 -10.11 -7.31 7.88
C LEU A 146 -11.26 -8.28 7.55
N SER A 147 -10.94 -9.39 6.90
CA SER A 147 -11.89 -10.45 6.56
C SER A 147 -11.23 -11.82 6.58
N ALA A 148 -12.04 -12.88 6.76
CA ALA A 148 -11.59 -14.25 6.55
C ALA A 148 -11.22 -14.49 5.08
N TYR A 149 -10.18 -15.27 4.83
CA TYR A 149 -9.66 -15.50 3.49
C TYR A 149 -9.59 -16.99 3.15
N ALA A 150 -10.40 -17.41 2.19
CA ALA A 150 -10.45 -18.79 1.70
C ALA A 150 -9.50 -19.07 0.52
N GLY A 151 -8.75 -18.06 0.06
CA GLY A 151 -7.84 -18.21 -1.06
C GLY A 151 -6.46 -18.75 -0.67
N ASP A 152 -5.69 -19.15 -1.68
CA ASP A 152 -4.37 -19.78 -1.48
C ASP A 152 -3.21 -18.78 -1.52
N ALA A 153 -3.45 -17.53 -1.95
CA ALA A 153 -2.37 -16.54 -2.05
C ALA A 153 -1.83 -16.14 -0.67
N ARG A 154 -0.54 -15.82 -0.60
CA ARG A 154 0.11 -15.34 0.63
C ARG A 154 1.09 -14.22 0.28
N GLY A 155 1.11 -13.17 1.10
CA GLY A 155 1.95 -11.99 0.91
C GLY A 155 1.14 -10.71 0.72
N VAL A 156 1.78 -9.67 0.17
CA VAL A 156 1.22 -8.33 0.00
C VAL A 156 1.10 -8.02 -1.48
N LEU A 157 -0.11 -7.72 -1.93
CA LEU A 157 -0.38 -7.06 -3.19
C LEU A 157 -0.23 -5.55 -2.99
N PHE A 158 0.84 -4.98 -3.53
CA PHE A 158 1.12 -3.55 -3.46
C PHE A 158 0.55 -2.86 -4.70
N ASN A 159 -0.32 -1.88 -4.48
CA ASN A 159 -0.84 -1.02 -5.53
C ASN A 159 -0.45 0.42 -5.25
N ALA A 160 0.04 1.13 -6.25
CA ALA A 160 0.38 2.53 -6.12
C ALA A 160 -0.02 3.30 -7.38
N THR A 161 -0.52 4.51 -7.19
CA THR A 161 -0.92 5.41 -8.28
C THR A 161 -0.02 6.64 -8.25
N THR A 162 0.74 6.80 -9.33
CA THR A 162 1.53 7.99 -9.66
C THR A 162 0.81 8.80 -10.74
N VAL A 163 1.34 9.98 -11.11
CA VAL A 163 0.63 10.91 -12.02
C VAL A 163 0.39 10.25 -13.36
N ASP A 164 1.40 9.51 -13.84
CA ASP A 164 1.41 8.95 -15.18
C ASP A 164 1.17 7.43 -15.21
N ASN A 165 1.23 6.76 -14.05
CA ASN A 165 1.24 5.30 -13.98
C ASN A 165 0.46 4.77 -12.79
N TRP A 166 -0.25 3.67 -13.01
CA TRP A 166 -0.73 2.78 -11.98
C TRP A 166 0.12 1.51 -11.96
N VAL A 167 0.59 1.11 -10.79
CA VAL A 167 1.35 -0.13 -10.60
C VAL A 167 0.61 -1.04 -9.64
N GLN A 168 0.55 -2.32 -10.00
CA GLN A 168 0.20 -3.42 -9.12
C GLN A 168 1.34 -4.43 -9.16
N CYS A 169 1.77 -4.89 -7.99
CA CYS A 169 2.88 -5.82 -7.85
C CYS A 169 2.61 -6.76 -6.67
N GLY A 170 2.63 -8.07 -6.91
CA GLY A 170 2.46 -9.02 -5.83
C GLY A 170 2.51 -10.50 -6.23
N TYR A 171 2.46 -11.42 -5.25
CA TYR A 171 2.44 -11.13 -3.82
C TYR A 171 3.88 -10.98 -3.28
N LEU A 172 4.16 -9.83 -2.69
CA LEU A 172 5.42 -9.51 -2.04
C LEU A 172 5.49 -10.19 -0.66
N PRO A 173 6.67 -10.54 -0.13
CA PRO A 173 6.77 -11.14 1.20
C PRO A 173 6.14 -10.27 2.29
N LEU A 174 5.41 -10.87 3.24
CA LEU A 174 4.78 -10.16 4.37
C LEU A 174 5.80 -9.30 5.15
N SER A 175 7.03 -9.81 5.28
CA SER A 175 8.12 -9.17 6.00
C SER A 175 9.10 -8.39 5.11
N LEU A 176 8.76 -8.10 3.84
CA LEU A 176 9.69 -7.49 2.87
C LEU A 176 10.34 -6.20 3.39
N LEU A 177 9.59 -5.39 4.14
CA LEU A 177 10.03 -4.10 4.63
C LEU A 177 10.71 -4.15 6.01
N ARG A 178 10.92 -5.34 6.59
CA ARG A 178 11.65 -5.52 7.86
C ARG A 178 13.15 -5.39 7.61
N GLU A 179 13.81 -4.42 8.22
CA GLU A 179 15.29 -4.19 8.15
C GLU A 179 16.12 -5.47 8.23
#